data_AF-A0A1T4KH85-F1
#
_entry.id   AF-A0A1T4KH85-F1
#
_cell.length_a   1.000
_cell.length_b   1.000
_cell.length_c   1.000
_cell.angle_alpha   90.00
_cell.angle_beta   90.00
_cell.angle_gamma   90.00
#
_symmetry.space_group_name_H-M   'P 1'
#
loop_
_entity.id
_entity.type
_entity.pdbx_description
1 polymer ?
#
loop_
_entity_poly.entity_id
_entity_poly.type
_entity_poly.pdbx_seq_one_letter_code
_entity_poly.pdbx_strand_id
1 'polypeptide(L)'
;MRKLLSILLAAFLVITIVGCSSQDKVPGQEDQPRQEVPQTDEFSDPAGPEKLNDMTEKSVDEVDEVQDLGSDAELDNRKQKPTYQADIKPILQEDCINCHKNESTVGEENKFSNYQEIMRFVKPGKPKESKLVISIQDDNSMRKYINTDEINIIEYWVRTGAKK
;
A
#
# COMPACT_ATOMS: atom_id res chain seq x y z
N MET A 1 -19.76 28.25 -42.55
CA MET A 1 -19.22 27.69 -41.28
C MET A 1 -17.69 27.47 -41.30
N ARG A 2 -16.89 28.35 -41.93
CA ARG A 2 -15.41 28.27 -41.87
C ARG A 2 -14.73 29.47 -41.19
N LYS A 3 -15.44 30.61 -41.10
CA LYS A 3 -14.90 31.84 -40.47
C LYS A 3 -15.07 31.88 -38.94
N LEU A 4 -16.01 31.12 -38.38
CA LEU A 4 -16.22 31.01 -36.92
C LEU A 4 -15.20 30.09 -36.23
N LEU A 5 -14.59 29.14 -36.96
CA LEU A 5 -13.61 28.21 -36.40
C LEU A 5 -12.21 28.85 -36.23
N SER A 6 -11.84 29.80 -37.09
CA SER A 6 -10.54 30.50 -37.00
C SER A 6 -10.47 31.51 -35.86
N ILE A 7 -11.60 32.09 -35.43
CA ILE A 7 -11.63 33.07 -34.34
C ILE A 7 -11.45 32.38 -32.97
N LEU A 8 -11.99 31.16 -32.81
CA LEU A 8 -11.84 30.38 -31.58
C LEU A 8 -10.42 29.84 -31.37
N LEU A 9 -9.69 29.52 -32.45
CA LEU A 9 -8.29 29.10 -32.37
C LEU A 9 -7.33 30.25 -32.03
N ALA A 10 -7.64 31.48 -32.45
CA ALA A 10 -6.82 32.65 -32.12
C ALA A 10 -6.99 33.12 -30.66
N ALA A 11 -8.15 32.88 -30.04
CA ALA A 11 -8.40 33.26 -28.65
C ALA A 11 -7.72 32.32 -27.63
N PHE A 12 -7.48 31.06 -27.99
CA PHE A 12 -6.80 30.09 -27.11
C PHE A 12 -5.27 30.19 -27.12
N LEU A 13 -4.68 30.82 -28.15
CA LEU A 13 -3.21 30.94 -28.27
C LEU A 13 -2.62 32.14 -27.48
N VAL A 14 -3.45 33.00 -26.88
CA VAL A 14 -2.98 34.22 -26.18
C VAL A 14 -2.94 34.05 -24.64
N ILE A 15 -3.46 32.95 -24.08
CA ILE A 15 -3.59 32.76 -22.62
C ILE A 15 -2.40 31.96 -22.02
N THR A 16 -1.29 31.78 -22.74
CA THR A 16 -0.15 30.97 -22.24
C THR A 16 1.10 31.75 -21.81
N ILE A 17 1.04 33.09 -21.62
CA ILE A 17 2.26 33.87 -21.31
C ILE A 17 2.13 34.88 -20.16
N VAL A 18 1.27 34.64 -19.17
CA VAL A 18 1.33 35.40 -17.90
C VAL A 18 1.15 34.46 -16.73
N GLY A 19 2.26 34.05 -16.12
CA GLY A 19 2.25 33.18 -14.95
C GLY A 19 3.61 32.77 -14.40
N CYS A 20 4.66 33.59 -14.54
CA CYS A 20 5.83 33.46 -13.67
C CYS A 20 5.55 34.26 -12.38
N SER A 21 4.89 33.64 -11.41
CA SER A 21 4.83 34.19 -10.06
C SER A 21 6.09 33.79 -9.31
N SER A 22 6.88 34.81 -8.99
CA SER A 22 8.01 34.83 -8.08
C SER A 22 7.69 34.09 -6.77
N GLN A 23 8.60 33.20 -6.35
CA GLN A 23 8.65 32.76 -4.95
C GLN A 23 9.43 33.81 -4.16
N ASP A 24 8.70 34.68 -3.46
CA ASP A 24 9.29 35.50 -2.41
C ASP A 24 9.73 34.59 -1.26
N LYS A 25 11.03 34.66 -0.95
CA LYS A 25 11.70 33.92 0.11
C LYS A 25 11.18 34.44 1.45
N VAL A 26 10.52 33.59 2.24
CA VAL A 26 10.06 33.91 3.60
C VAL A 26 11.30 34.20 4.48
N PRO A 27 11.42 35.40 5.07
CA PRO A 27 12.48 35.70 6.02
C PRO A 27 12.06 35.22 7.43
N GLY A 28 12.94 34.49 8.12
CA GLY A 28 12.76 34.20 9.55
C GLY A 28 12.64 32.73 9.96
N GLN A 29 13.19 31.78 9.19
CA GLN A 29 13.41 30.44 9.73
C GLN A 29 14.79 30.39 10.38
N GLU A 30 14.79 30.57 11.70
CA GLU A 30 15.96 30.42 12.56
C GLU A 30 16.46 28.97 12.46
N ASP A 31 17.73 28.82 12.05
CA ASP A 31 18.48 27.56 12.13
C ASP A 31 18.57 27.16 13.61
N GLN A 32 17.75 26.20 14.04
CA GLN A 32 17.97 25.56 15.33
C GLN A 32 19.22 24.67 15.22
N PRO A 33 20.21 24.82 16.13
CA PRO A 33 21.37 23.95 16.14
C PRO A 33 20.94 22.52 16.45
N ARG A 34 21.32 21.62 15.54
CA ARG A 34 21.23 20.18 15.68
C ARG A 34 21.86 19.78 17.02
N GLN A 35 21.05 19.31 17.97
CA GLN A 35 21.56 18.61 19.14
C GLN A 35 22.24 17.32 18.68
N GLU A 36 23.54 17.23 18.91
CA GLU A 36 24.33 16.03 18.72
C GLU A 36 23.86 14.98 19.74
N VAL A 37 23.35 13.86 19.22
CA VAL A 37 22.98 12.70 20.03
C VAL A 37 24.28 12.03 20.48
N PRO A 38 24.48 11.77 21.78
CA PRO A 38 25.64 11.04 22.27
C PRO A 38 25.69 9.64 21.65
N GLN A 39 26.79 9.35 20.95
CA GLN A 39 27.10 7.99 20.54
C GLN A 39 27.55 7.22 21.78
N THR A 40 26.76 6.23 22.19
CA THR A 40 27.24 5.21 23.13
C THR A 40 27.71 4.02 22.31
N ASP A 41 29.02 4.01 22.08
CA ASP A 41 29.76 2.88 21.55
C ASP A 41 30.13 2.00 22.74
N GLU A 42 29.36 0.96 23.05
CA GLU A 42 29.83 -0.12 23.92
C GLU A 42 28.99 -1.38 23.64
N PHE A 43 29.47 -2.38 22.90
CA PHE A 43 30.46 -3.41 23.32
C PHE A 43 29.74 -4.72 23.68
N SER A 44 29.86 -5.71 22.80
CA SER A 44 30.13 -7.14 23.09
C SER A 44 29.33 -8.10 22.21
N ASP A 45 29.91 -8.47 21.07
CA ASP A 45 29.95 -9.89 20.69
C ASP A 45 31.27 -10.45 21.29
N PRO A 46 31.29 -11.64 21.92
CA PRO A 46 31.56 -12.83 21.11
C PRO A 46 31.03 -14.19 21.65
N ALA A 47 31.14 -15.19 20.78
CA ALA A 47 31.06 -16.65 21.00
C ALA A 47 29.63 -17.24 21.05
N GLY A 48 29.30 -18.31 20.31
CA GLY A 48 30.05 -19.21 19.45
C GLY A 48 29.06 -20.25 18.86
N PRO A 49 29.50 -21.15 17.96
CA PRO A 49 28.63 -22.10 17.30
C PRO A 49 28.52 -23.41 18.10
N GLU A 50 27.31 -23.77 18.55
CA GLU A 50 27.03 -25.11 19.07
C GLU A 50 25.89 -25.79 18.31
N LYS A 51 26.27 -26.93 17.68
CA LYS A 51 25.57 -28.23 17.55
C LYS A 51 24.09 -28.20 17.17
N LEU A 52 23.68 -28.70 15.99
CA LEU A 52 23.72 -30.10 15.52
C LEU A 52 23.14 -31.13 16.50
N ASN A 53 21.87 -31.42 16.26
CA ASN A 53 21.09 -32.59 16.65
C ASN A 53 19.93 -32.60 15.62
N ASP A 54 19.96 -33.40 14.56
CA ASP A 54 19.94 -34.88 14.51
C ASP A 54 18.87 -35.48 15.44
N MET A 55 18.16 -36.45 14.88
CA MET A 55 17.09 -37.29 15.44
C MET A 55 15.66 -36.75 15.27
N THR A 56 14.67 -37.49 14.76
CA THR A 56 14.61 -38.86 14.23
C THR A 56 13.23 -38.99 13.58
N GLU A 57 13.22 -39.59 12.40
CA GLU A 57 12.09 -40.22 11.73
C GLU A 57 11.30 -41.11 12.71
N LYS A 58 10.03 -40.78 13.01
CA LYS A 58 9.12 -41.73 13.65
C LYS A 58 7.92 -41.98 12.76
N SER A 59 7.89 -43.20 12.29
CA SER A 59 6.87 -43.84 11.48
C SER A 59 5.74 -44.42 12.34
N VAL A 60 4.57 -44.57 11.68
CA VAL A 60 3.38 -45.42 11.98
C VAL A 60 2.63 -45.17 13.30
N ASP A 61 1.29 -45.11 13.39
CA ASP A 61 0.23 -45.85 12.68
C ASP A 61 -1.09 -45.03 12.52
N GLU A 62 -1.83 -45.36 11.45
CA GLU A 62 -3.30 -45.44 11.29
C GLU A 62 -4.07 -45.56 12.63
N VAL A 63 -5.25 -44.98 12.90
CA VAL A 63 -6.47 -44.70 12.13
C VAL A 63 -7.31 -43.74 13.01
N ASP A 64 -8.01 -42.76 12.44
CA ASP A 64 -9.46 -42.71 12.61
C ASP A 64 -10.10 -41.70 11.65
N GLU A 65 -11.14 -42.22 11.02
CA GLU A 65 -12.01 -41.66 10.00
C GLU A 65 -12.81 -40.46 10.54
N VAL A 66 -12.56 -39.28 9.99
CA VAL A 66 -13.45 -38.13 10.11
C VAL A 66 -13.74 -37.55 8.73
N GLN A 67 -14.80 -38.10 8.13
CA GLN A 67 -15.85 -37.43 7.36
C GLN A 67 -15.39 -36.27 6.46
N ASP A 68 -14.95 -36.70 5.27
CA ASP A 68 -15.21 -36.07 3.99
C ASP A 68 -16.68 -35.63 3.85
N LEU A 69 -16.96 -34.33 4.01
CA LEU A 69 -18.06 -33.60 3.38
C LEU A 69 -17.78 -32.09 3.48
N GLY A 70 -16.92 -31.54 2.60
CA GLY A 70 -16.64 -30.11 2.57
C GLY A 70 -15.69 -29.65 1.45
N SER A 71 -16.29 -29.23 0.33
CA SER A 71 -15.81 -28.19 -0.61
C SER A 71 -14.46 -28.37 -1.33
N ASP A 72 -14.48 -29.07 -2.48
CA ASP A 72 -13.50 -28.89 -3.56
C ASP A 72 -13.39 -27.41 -4.04
N ALA A 73 -14.38 -26.57 -3.71
CA ALA A 73 -14.37 -25.13 -3.93
C ALA A 73 -13.43 -24.34 -2.99
N GLU A 74 -12.99 -24.91 -1.87
CA GLU A 74 -12.16 -24.21 -0.88
C GLU A 74 -10.65 -24.34 -1.15
N LEU A 75 -10.26 -25.32 -1.96
CA LEU A 75 -8.88 -25.50 -2.43
C LEU A 75 -8.57 -24.68 -3.70
N ASP A 76 -9.57 -24.34 -4.52
CA ASP A 76 -9.38 -23.51 -5.71
C ASP A 76 -9.21 -22.02 -5.35
N ASN A 77 -9.90 -21.55 -4.31
CA ASN A 77 -9.85 -20.14 -3.92
C ASN A 77 -8.44 -19.70 -3.44
N ARG A 78 -7.66 -20.60 -2.82
CA ARG A 78 -6.27 -20.30 -2.40
C ARG A 78 -5.27 -20.19 -3.55
N LYS A 79 -5.62 -20.67 -4.75
CA LYS A 79 -4.74 -20.63 -5.92
C LYS A 79 -5.02 -19.43 -6.82
N GLN A 80 -6.14 -18.75 -6.62
CA GLN A 80 -6.53 -17.62 -7.43
C GLN A 80 -5.79 -16.34 -6.99
N LYS A 81 -5.34 -15.55 -7.97
CA LYS A 81 -4.75 -14.25 -7.70
C LYS A 81 -5.86 -13.31 -7.19
N PRO A 82 -5.60 -12.54 -6.11
CA PRO A 82 -6.57 -11.58 -5.61
C PRO A 82 -7.02 -10.60 -6.69
N THR A 83 -8.26 -10.15 -6.60
CA THR A 83 -8.87 -9.12 -7.43
C THR A 83 -9.40 -7.99 -6.56
N TYR A 84 -9.55 -6.81 -7.14
CA TYR A 84 -10.11 -5.69 -6.40
C TYR A 84 -11.53 -6.00 -5.93
N GLN A 85 -12.36 -6.54 -6.82
CA GLN A 85 -13.77 -6.75 -6.52
C GLN A 85 -14.04 -7.81 -5.44
N ALA A 86 -13.29 -8.91 -5.44
CA ALA A 86 -13.52 -10.01 -4.52
C ALA A 86 -12.76 -9.86 -3.20
N ASP A 87 -11.51 -9.39 -3.25
CA ASP A 87 -10.60 -9.49 -2.10
C ASP A 87 -10.28 -8.13 -1.49
N ILE A 88 -10.03 -7.11 -2.30
CA ILE A 88 -9.53 -5.81 -1.80
C ILE A 88 -10.66 -4.90 -1.36
N LYS A 89 -11.75 -4.85 -2.14
CA LYS A 89 -12.88 -3.97 -1.84
C LYS A 89 -13.47 -4.24 -0.45
N PRO A 90 -13.68 -5.50 0.00
CA PRO A 90 -14.14 -5.77 1.36
C PRO A 90 -13.20 -5.20 2.42
N ILE A 91 -11.88 -5.42 2.30
CA ILE A 91 -10.87 -4.89 3.24
C ILE A 91 -10.93 -3.36 3.32
N LEU A 92 -11.04 -2.68 2.17
CA LEU A 92 -11.16 -1.22 2.15
C LEU A 92 -12.45 -0.72 2.80
N GLN A 93 -13.55 -1.46 2.63
CA GLN A 93 -14.84 -1.09 3.22
C GLN A 93 -14.82 -1.20 4.75
N GLU A 94 -14.12 -2.19 5.28
CA GLU A 94 -14.01 -2.44 6.71
C GLU A 94 -13.03 -1.46 7.38
N ASP A 95 -11.80 -1.37 6.86
CA ASP A 95 -10.70 -0.74 7.59
C ASP A 95 -10.37 0.68 7.15
N CYS A 96 -10.74 1.06 5.92
CA CYS A 96 -10.19 2.25 5.27
C CYS A 96 -11.22 3.35 4.99
N ILE A 97 -12.36 2.99 4.38
CA ILE A 97 -13.33 3.96 3.83
C ILE A 97 -13.98 4.81 4.92
N ASN A 98 -14.07 4.32 6.16
CA ASN A 98 -14.63 5.11 7.27
C ASN A 98 -13.94 6.47 7.46
N CYS A 99 -12.61 6.50 7.26
CA CYS A 99 -11.80 7.72 7.29
C CYS A 99 -11.54 8.28 5.88
N HIS A 100 -11.39 7.42 4.87
CA HIS A 100 -11.05 7.75 3.48
C HIS A 100 -12.27 7.88 2.55
N LYS A 101 -13.42 8.33 3.08
CA LYS A 101 -14.66 8.55 2.31
C LYS A 101 -14.64 9.88 1.54
N ASN A 102 -15.71 10.14 0.79
CA ASN A 102 -15.84 11.35 -0.04
C ASN A 102 -15.72 12.67 0.73
N GLU A 103 -16.27 12.73 1.95
CA GLU A 103 -16.10 13.80 2.92
C GLU A 103 -15.13 13.29 4.00
N SER A 104 -13.87 13.18 3.59
CA SER A 104 -12.81 12.56 4.39
C SER A 104 -12.25 13.57 5.40
N THR A 105 -11.90 13.09 6.59
CA THR A 105 -11.13 13.88 7.57
C THR A 105 -9.65 13.98 7.22
N VAL A 106 -9.23 13.34 6.12
CA VAL A 106 -7.84 13.18 5.68
C VAL A 106 -7.59 13.81 4.29
N GLY A 107 -8.48 14.69 3.83
CA GLY A 107 -8.40 15.39 2.54
C GLY A 107 -9.21 14.73 1.41
N GLU A 108 -9.71 15.53 0.47
CA GLU A 108 -10.54 15.07 -0.65
C GLU A 108 -9.76 14.23 -1.69
N GLU A 109 -8.45 14.33 -1.70
CA GLU A 109 -7.56 13.59 -2.60
C GLU A 109 -7.28 12.15 -2.14
N ASN A 110 -7.50 11.86 -0.85
CA ASN A 110 -7.19 10.57 -0.21
C ASN A 110 -8.42 9.67 -0.08
N LYS A 111 -9.10 9.43 -1.20
CA LYS A 111 -10.32 8.61 -1.26
C LYS A 111 -10.01 7.18 -1.71
N PHE A 112 -10.74 6.20 -1.19
CA PHE A 112 -10.64 4.78 -1.58
C PHE A 112 -11.98 4.13 -1.96
N SER A 113 -12.99 4.94 -2.34
CA SER A 113 -14.38 4.49 -2.52
C SER A 113 -14.57 3.59 -3.75
N ASN A 114 -13.62 3.62 -4.68
CA ASN A 114 -13.64 2.81 -5.90
C ASN A 114 -12.22 2.47 -6.38
N TYR A 115 -12.17 1.56 -7.35
CA TYR A 115 -10.92 1.10 -7.96
C TYR A 115 -10.06 2.25 -8.49
N GLN A 116 -10.65 3.19 -9.22
CA GLN A 116 -9.91 4.29 -9.84
C GLN A 116 -9.25 5.21 -8.81
N GLU A 117 -9.91 5.42 -7.68
CA GLU A 117 -9.38 6.24 -6.58
C GLU A 117 -8.21 5.55 -5.89
N ILE A 118 -8.33 4.28 -5.51
CA ILE A 118 -7.22 3.58 -4.85
C ILE A 118 -6.03 3.36 -5.78
N MET A 119 -6.26 3.18 -7.09
CA MET A 119 -5.19 3.02 -8.07
C MET A 119 -4.27 4.24 -8.17
N ARG A 120 -4.67 5.43 -7.65
CA ARG A 120 -3.77 6.59 -7.53
C ARG A 120 -2.60 6.35 -6.56
N PHE A 121 -2.75 5.39 -5.65
CA PHE A 121 -1.79 5.05 -4.60
C PHE A 121 -1.07 3.71 -4.86
N VAL A 122 -1.43 3.05 -5.98
CA VAL A 122 -0.94 1.72 -6.34
C VAL A 122 -0.14 1.81 -7.63
N LYS A 123 1.06 1.23 -7.62
CA LYS A 123 1.86 0.96 -8.80
C LYS A 123 1.80 -0.55 -9.08
N PRO A 124 1.02 -1.00 -10.09
CA PRO A 124 0.94 -2.41 -10.46
C PRO A 124 2.31 -3.07 -10.63
N GLY A 125 2.47 -4.26 -10.05
CA GLY A 125 3.72 -5.04 -10.07
C GLY A 125 4.81 -4.52 -9.13
N LYS A 126 4.60 -3.40 -8.44
CA LYS A 126 5.61 -2.70 -7.65
C LYS A 126 5.10 -2.37 -6.24
N PRO A 127 4.92 -3.39 -5.37
CA PRO A 127 4.40 -3.19 -4.02
C PRO A 127 5.26 -2.21 -3.20
N LYS A 128 6.58 -2.35 -3.23
CA LYS A 128 7.51 -1.48 -2.51
C LYS A 128 7.55 -0.02 -2.99
N GLU A 129 6.97 0.29 -4.15
CA GLU A 129 6.83 1.66 -4.65
C GLU A 129 5.40 2.19 -4.57
N SER A 130 4.45 1.38 -4.08
CA SER A 130 3.04 1.72 -3.96
C SER A 130 2.81 2.40 -2.62
N LYS A 131 2.35 3.65 -2.63
CA LYS A 131 2.05 4.42 -1.41
C LYS A 131 1.08 3.68 -0.49
N LEU A 132 0.09 3.00 -1.07
CA LEU A 132 -0.84 2.15 -0.31
C LEU A 132 -0.10 1.13 0.54
N VAL A 133 0.74 0.30 -0.11
CA VAL A 133 1.49 -0.78 0.57
C VAL A 133 2.46 -0.19 1.58
N ILE A 134 3.18 0.89 1.25
CA ILE A 134 4.11 1.54 2.19
C ILE A 134 3.37 2.00 3.44
N SER A 135 2.20 2.65 3.28
CA SER A 135 1.48 3.22 4.42
C SER A 135 0.98 2.20 5.44
N ILE A 136 0.79 0.94 5.05
CA ILE A 136 0.25 -0.11 5.92
C ILE A 136 1.33 -1.02 6.55
N GLN A 137 2.62 -0.73 6.34
CA GLN A 137 3.74 -1.49 6.94
C GLN A 137 4.06 -1.06 8.38
N ASP A 138 4.82 -1.90 9.10
CA ASP A 138 5.05 -1.81 10.56
C ASP A 138 5.55 -0.45 11.09
N ASP A 139 6.24 0.33 10.25
CA ASP A 139 6.80 1.64 10.58
C ASP A 139 5.85 2.82 10.32
N ASN A 140 4.60 2.55 9.91
CA ASN A 140 3.64 3.58 9.50
C ASN A 140 2.38 3.62 10.37
N SER A 141 1.79 4.83 10.47
CA SER A 141 0.63 5.09 11.34
C SER A 141 -0.64 4.33 10.95
N MET A 142 -0.76 3.86 9.70
CA MET A 142 -1.92 3.07 9.26
C MET A 142 -1.83 1.60 9.65
N ARG A 143 -0.64 1.10 10.04
CA ARG A 143 -0.44 -0.30 10.40
C ARG A 143 -1.42 -0.84 11.43
N LYS A 144 -1.78 -0.01 12.41
CA LYS A 144 -2.64 -0.38 13.54
C LYS A 144 -4.11 -0.64 13.18
N TYR A 145 -4.52 -0.34 11.94
CA TYR A 145 -5.91 -0.47 11.48
C TYR A 145 -6.15 -1.67 10.57
N ILE A 146 -5.12 -2.47 10.29
CA ILE A 146 -5.21 -3.58 9.34
C ILE A 146 -4.34 -4.74 9.84
N ASN A 147 -4.78 -5.98 9.64
CA ASN A 147 -4.03 -7.15 10.10
C ASN A 147 -3.00 -7.63 9.06
N THR A 148 -2.09 -8.52 9.49
CA THR A 148 -1.00 -9.00 8.64
C THR A 148 -1.49 -9.81 7.42
N ASP A 149 -2.57 -10.57 7.54
CA ASP A 149 -3.09 -11.37 6.42
C ASP A 149 -3.71 -10.47 5.34
N GLU A 150 -4.42 -9.42 5.74
CA GLU A 150 -4.96 -8.41 4.81
C GLU A 150 -3.85 -7.62 4.11
N ILE A 151 -2.79 -7.25 4.84
CA ILE A 151 -1.59 -6.64 4.25
C ILE A 151 -1.01 -7.58 3.18
N ASN A 152 -0.89 -8.87 3.48
CA ASN A 152 -0.37 -9.86 2.54
C ASN A 152 -1.25 -9.99 1.28
N ILE A 153 -2.57 -9.94 1.43
CA ILE A 153 -3.53 -9.95 0.32
C ILE A 153 -3.36 -8.70 -0.56
N ILE A 154 -3.29 -7.51 0.04
CA ILE A 154 -3.09 -6.24 -0.67
C ILE A 154 -1.74 -6.24 -1.39
N GLU A 155 -0.66 -6.66 -0.72
CA GLU A 155 0.66 -6.74 -1.31
C GLU A 155 0.66 -7.71 -2.50
N TYR A 156 0.03 -8.87 -2.35
CA TYR A 156 -0.04 -9.86 -3.43
C TYR A 156 -0.87 -9.38 -4.62
N TRP A 157 -1.98 -8.71 -4.36
CA TRP A 157 -2.78 -8.05 -5.39
C TRP A 157 -1.97 -7.02 -6.17
N VAL A 158 -1.27 -6.12 -5.48
CA VAL A 158 -0.39 -5.12 -6.13
C VAL A 158 0.70 -5.82 -6.94
N ARG A 159 1.39 -6.80 -6.35
CA ARG A 159 2.48 -7.57 -6.99
C ARG A 159 2.01 -8.29 -8.25
N THR A 160 0.77 -8.75 -8.31
CA THR A 160 0.21 -9.48 -9.46
C THR A 160 -0.44 -8.59 -10.51
N GLY A 161 -0.32 -7.27 -10.37
CA GLY A 161 -0.77 -6.30 -11.37
C GLY A 161 -2.03 -5.55 -10.99
N ALA A 162 -2.46 -5.63 -9.73
CA ALA A 162 -3.61 -4.91 -9.19
C ALA A 162 -4.89 -5.12 -10.02
N LYS A 163 -5.21 -6.39 -10.34
CA LYS A 163 -6.34 -6.71 -11.21
C LYS A 163 -7.66 -6.22 -10.60
N LYS A 164 -8.51 -5.61 -11.42
CA LYS A 164 -9.84 -5.17 -11.01
C LYS A 164 -10.74 -6.35 -10.62
#